data_AF-A0A2G2WCK2-F1
#
_entry.id   AF-A0A2G2WCK2-F1
#
_cell.length_a   1.000
_cell.length_b   1.000
_cell.length_c   1.000
_cell.angle_alpha   90.00
_cell.angle_beta   90.00
_cell.angle_gamma   90.00
#
_symmetry.space_group_name_H-M   'P 1'
#
loop_
_entity.id
_entity.type
_entity.pdbx_description
1 polymer ?
#
loop_
_entity_poly.entity_id
_entity_poly.type
_entity_poly.pdbx_seq_one_letter_code
_entity_poly.pdbx_strand_id
1 'polypeptide(L)'
;MYDPTTPNPIGTRNVTVISKPPETSEARAAIQHDDHIARLTREVEDMRGELNRVKDLTNLSITLQSPPPKPRNTAPNPPHFPSLDSPIPKHFLTQHPPSTDNNSLLTA
;
A
#
# COMPACT_ATOMS: atom_id res chain seq x y z
N MET A 1 -18.92 86.09 -45.58
CA MET A 1 -17.60 85.45 -45.39
C MET A 1 -17.71 84.62 -44.13
N TYR A 2 -17.93 83.31 -44.27
CA TYR A 2 -17.93 82.36 -43.16
C TYR A 2 -16.55 81.71 -43.14
N ASP A 3 -15.88 81.76 -41.99
CA ASP A 3 -14.62 81.07 -41.73
C ASP A 3 -14.92 79.83 -40.86
N PRO A 4 -14.74 78.60 -41.37
CA PRO A 4 -14.88 77.39 -40.59
C PRO A 4 -13.49 76.79 -40.31
N THR A 5 -12.83 77.23 -39.25
CA THR A 5 -11.67 76.51 -38.71
C THR A 5 -12.11 75.65 -37.53
N THR A 6 -12.71 74.49 -37.84
CA THR A 6 -12.91 73.39 -36.87
C THR A 6 -11.80 72.34 -37.11
N PRO A 7 -11.09 71.88 -36.08
CA PRO A 7 -9.94 71.01 -36.25
C PRO A 7 -10.39 69.59 -36.63
N ASN A 8 -9.88 69.07 -37.74
CA ASN A 8 -9.98 67.64 -38.09
C ASN A 8 -8.91 66.85 -37.33
N PRO A 9 -9.25 65.96 -36.37
CA PRO A 9 -8.32 64.96 -35.90
C PRO A 9 -8.37 63.76 -36.86
N ILE A 10 -7.89 63.92 -38.09
CA ILE A 10 -7.57 62.77 -38.95
C ILE A 10 -6.20 62.27 -38.52
N GLY A 11 -6.17 61.67 -37.33
CA GLY A 11 -5.06 60.87 -36.84
C GLY A 11 -5.45 59.42 -37.01
N THR A 12 -5.07 58.83 -38.15
CA THR A 12 -5.29 57.42 -38.48
C THR A 12 -4.83 56.54 -37.32
N ARG A 13 -5.78 55.95 -36.59
CA ARG A 13 -5.51 55.04 -35.48
C ARG A 13 -4.93 53.76 -36.06
N ASN A 14 -3.61 53.60 -35.95
CA ASN A 14 -2.94 52.35 -36.31
C ASN A 14 -3.43 51.24 -35.36
N VAL A 15 -4.40 50.44 -35.80
CA VAL A 15 -4.81 49.22 -35.10
C VAL A 15 -3.73 48.17 -35.39
N THR A 16 -2.76 48.04 -34.50
CA THR A 16 -1.82 46.92 -34.53
C THR A 16 -2.58 45.65 -34.16
N VAL A 17 -3.02 44.90 -35.17
CA VAL A 17 -3.47 43.52 -34.98
C VAL A 17 -2.23 42.71 -34.65
N ILE A 18 -2.03 42.37 -33.37
CA ILE A 18 -1.04 41.38 -32.96
C ILE A 18 -1.60 40.01 -33.34
N SER A 19 -1.48 39.65 -34.62
CA SER A 19 -1.72 38.28 -35.05
C SER A 19 -0.58 37.43 -34.50
N LYS A 20 -0.89 36.62 -33.49
CA LYS A 20 0.02 35.58 -32.99
C LYS A 20 0.51 34.77 -34.21
N PRO A 21 1.83 34.58 -34.40
CA PRO A 21 2.34 33.87 -35.57
C PRO A 21 1.69 32.49 -35.69
N PRO A 22 1.32 32.03 -36.90
CA PRO A 22 0.83 30.67 -37.07
C PRO A 22 1.92 29.70 -36.63
N GLU A 23 1.58 28.76 -35.75
CA GLU A 23 2.47 27.68 -35.35
C GLU A 23 2.99 26.98 -36.61
N THR A 24 4.31 26.98 -36.77
CA THR A 24 4.98 26.44 -37.96
C THR A 24 4.73 24.93 -38.06
N SER A 25 4.75 24.38 -39.28
CA SER A 25 4.50 22.95 -39.53
C SER A 25 5.46 22.03 -38.74
N GLU A 26 6.67 22.51 -38.45
CA GLU A 26 7.67 21.84 -37.64
C GLU A 26 7.23 21.67 -36.18
N ALA A 27 6.64 22.71 -35.58
CA ALA A 27 6.10 22.63 -34.22
C ALA A 27 4.95 21.62 -34.12
N ARG A 28 4.10 21.56 -35.15
CA ARG A 28 3.01 20.56 -35.22
C ARG A 28 3.53 19.14 -35.38
N ALA A 29 4.57 18.94 -36.20
CA ALA A 29 5.21 17.64 -36.37
C ALA A 29 5.87 17.17 -35.06
N ALA A 30 6.60 18.06 -34.37
CA ALA A 30 7.23 17.76 -33.08
C ALA A 30 6.21 17.32 -32.02
N ILE A 31 5.09 18.05 -31.88
CA ILE A 31 4.00 17.69 -30.95
C ILE A 31 3.41 16.31 -31.28
N GLN A 32 3.20 16.02 -32.57
CA GLN A 32 2.68 14.71 -33.00
C GLN A 32 3.68 13.57 -32.71
N HIS A 33 4.99 13.82 -32.84
CA HIS A 33 6.03 12.86 -32.48
C HIS A 33 6.05 12.60 -30.97
N ASP A 34 5.97 13.65 -30.15
CA ASP A 34 5.94 13.53 -28.69
C ASP A 34 4.71 12.73 -28.21
N ASP A 35 3.54 12.99 -28.77
CA ASP A 35 2.32 12.24 -28.48
C ASP A 35 2.45 10.76 -28.87
N HIS A 36 3.11 10.46 -29.99
CA HIS A 36 3.35 9.09 -30.41
C HIS A 36 4.29 8.34 -29.46
N ILE A 37 5.37 8.99 -29.03
CA ILE A 37 6.33 8.44 -28.05
C ILE A 37 5.63 8.19 -26.71
N ALA A 38 4.78 9.12 -26.26
CA ALA A 38 4.03 8.96 -25.02
C ALA A 38 3.07 7.75 -25.07
N ARG A 39 2.37 7.55 -26.20
CA ARG A 39 1.51 6.37 -26.42
C ARG A 39 2.30 5.07 -26.36
N LEU A 40 3.42 4.98 -27.10
CA LEU A 40 4.27 3.79 -27.10
C LEU A 40 4.85 3.50 -25.73
N THR A 41 5.26 4.53 -25.00
CA THR A 41 5.79 4.38 -23.64
C THR A 41 4.74 3.79 -22.71
N ARG A 42 3.48 4.27 -22.81
CA ARG A 42 2.38 3.71 -22.03
C ARG A 42 2.12 2.24 -22.37
N GLU A 43 2.11 1.89 -23.64
CA GLU A 43 1.88 0.53 -24.11
C GLU A 43 2.98 -0.44 -23.64
N VAL A 44 4.24 -0.02 -23.68
CA VAL A 44 5.36 -0.81 -23.17
C VAL A 44 5.24 -1.06 -21.66
N GLU A 45 4.86 -0.04 -20.88
CA GLU A 45 4.67 -0.21 -19.44
C GLU A 45 3.46 -1.10 -19.10
N ASP A 46 2.38 -1.01 -19.88
CA ASP A 46 1.23 -1.90 -19.74
C ASP A 46 1.61 -3.36 -20.03
N MET A 47 2.31 -3.61 -21.15
CA MET A 47 2.84 -4.93 -21.49
C MET A 47 3.77 -5.49 -20.42
N ARG A 48 4.62 -4.65 -19.81
CA ARG A 48 5.47 -5.05 -18.68
C ARG A 48 4.66 -5.44 -17.45
N GLY A 49 3.57 -4.70 -17.18
CA GLY A 49 2.62 -5.03 -16.14
C GLY A 49 1.98 -6.41 -16.35
N GLU A 50 1.49 -6.66 -17.55
CA GLU A 50 0.88 -7.96 -17.92
C GLU A 50 1.88 -9.12 -17.83
N LEU A 51 3.12 -8.90 -18.29
CA LEU A 51 4.18 -9.92 -18.17
C LEU A 51 4.47 -10.27 -16.71
N ASN A 52 4.46 -9.28 -15.81
CA ASN A 52 4.61 -9.54 -14.38
C ASN A 52 3.46 -10.36 -13.81
N ARG A 53 2.20 -10.08 -14.21
CA ARG A 53 1.05 -10.90 -13.79
C ARG A 53 1.18 -12.35 -14.24
N VAL A 54 1.60 -12.58 -15.49
CA VAL A 54 1.81 -13.94 -16.03
C VAL A 54 2.91 -14.69 -15.26
N LYS A 55 4.01 -14.00 -14.94
CA LYS A 55 5.10 -14.54 -14.12
C LYS A 55 4.59 -14.95 -12.74
N ASP A 56 3.81 -14.10 -12.08
CA ASP A 56 3.28 -14.39 -10.74
C ASP A 56 2.29 -15.57 -10.76
N LEU A 57 1.43 -15.63 -11.78
CA LEU A 57 0.53 -16.77 -11.97
C LEU A 57 1.29 -18.08 -12.22
N THR A 58 2.38 -18.01 -12.99
CA THR A 58 3.25 -19.18 -13.24
C THR A 58 3.90 -19.66 -11.95
N ASN A 59 4.43 -18.75 -11.13
CA ASN A 59 5.03 -19.08 -9.83
C ASN A 59 3.99 -19.71 -8.88
N LEU A 60 2.77 -19.19 -8.88
CA LEU A 60 1.67 -19.75 -8.10
C LEU A 60 1.32 -21.16 -8.60
N SER A 61 1.23 -21.37 -9.91
CA SER A 61 0.98 -22.70 -10.50
C SER A 61 2.05 -23.70 -10.08
N ILE A 62 3.33 -23.32 -10.12
CA ILE A 62 4.44 -24.17 -9.67
C ILE A 62 4.29 -24.52 -8.19
N THR A 63 3.94 -23.53 -7.36
CA THR A 63 3.75 -23.72 -5.91
C THR A 63 2.61 -24.69 -5.62
N LEU A 64 1.50 -24.57 -6.34
CA LEU A 64 0.33 -25.44 -6.16
C LEU A 64 0.56 -26.86 -6.69
N GLN A 65 1.38 -27.03 -7.72
CA GLN A 65 1.77 -28.34 -8.24
C GLN A 65 2.89 -29.00 -7.43
N SER A 66 3.60 -28.23 -6.60
CA SER A 66 4.65 -28.75 -5.75
C SER A 66 4.05 -29.60 -4.63
N PRO A 67 4.65 -30.75 -4.29
CA PRO A 67 4.25 -31.52 -3.12
C PRO A 67 4.29 -30.64 -1.87
N PRO A 68 3.34 -30.81 -0.93
CA PRO A 68 3.37 -30.07 0.32
C PRO A 68 4.70 -30.33 1.04
N PRO A 69 5.26 -29.32 1.73
CA PRO A 69 6.48 -29.52 2.50
C PRO A 69 6.25 -30.65 3.50
N LYS A 70 7.25 -31.53 3.62
CA LYS A 70 7.20 -32.64 4.57
C LYS A 70 6.89 -32.07 5.96
N PRO A 71 5.88 -32.59 6.68
CA PRO A 71 5.59 -32.13 8.01
C PRO A 71 6.89 -32.23 8.83
N ARG A 72 7.33 -31.08 9.36
CA ARG A 72 8.37 -31.08 10.38
C ARG A 72 7.74 -31.75 11.58
N ASN A 73 8.03 -33.04 11.76
CA ASN A 73 7.67 -33.80 12.96
C ASN A 73 8.49 -33.32 14.18
N THR A 74 8.83 -32.04 14.24
CA THR A 74 9.40 -31.34 15.40
C THR A 74 8.27 -30.79 16.26
N ALA A 75 7.14 -31.51 16.34
CA ALA A 75 6.26 -31.33 17.48
C ALA A 75 7.15 -31.61 18.70
N PRO A 76 7.34 -30.64 19.63
CA PRO A 76 7.92 -30.96 20.92
C PRO A 76 7.12 -32.14 21.45
N ASN A 77 7.80 -33.17 21.97
CA ASN A 77 7.11 -34.28 22.63
C ASN A 77 6.02 -33.68 23.52
N PRO A 78 4.76 -34.10 23.38
CA PRO A 78 3.71 -33.57 24.25
C PRO A 78 4.18 -33.76 25.69
N PRO A 79 4.00 -32.75 26.56
CA PRO A 79 4.45 -32.83 27.93
C PRO A 79 3.90 -34.13 28.53
N HIS A 80 4.79 -34.93 29.11
CA HIS A 80 4.41 -36.18 29.72
C HIS A 80 3.53 -35.84 30.93
N PHE A 81 2.22 -36.05 30.81
CA PHE A 81 1.32 -35.92 31.95
C PHE A 81 1.62 -37.05 32.94
N PRO A 82 1.74 -36.75 34.24
CA PRO A 82 1.86 -37.80 35.24
C PRO A 82 0.60 -38.69 35.18
N SER A 83 0.81 -40.01 35.17
CA SER A 83 -0.28 -40.98 35.32
C SER A 83 -0.99 -40.77 36.66
N LEU A 84 -2.28 -41.08 36.75
CA LEU A 84 -3.08 -40.98 37.99
C LEU A 84 -2.48 -41.80 39.15
N ASP A 85 -1.66 -42.80 38.84
CA ASP A 85 -0.95 -43.64 39.82
C ASP A 85 0.42 -43.09 40.22
N SER A 86 0.81 -41.90 39.72
CA SER A 86 2.09 -41.28 40.09
C SER A 86 1.98 -40.73 41.52
N PRO A 87 2.96 -41.00 42.40
CA PRO A 87 2.96 -40.39 43.72
C PRO A 87 2.98 -38.87 43.59
N ILE A 88 1.99 -38.21 44.18
CA ILE A 88 1.90 -36.75 44.23
C ILE A 88 3.22 -36.21 44.81
N PRO A 89 3.91 -35.27 44.13
CA PRO A 89 5.12 -34.68 44.66
C PRO A 89 4.83 -34.04 46.02
N LYS A 90 5.52 -34.49 47.07
CA LYS A 90 5.33 -34.09 48.49
C LYS A 90 5.61 -32.61 48.78
N HIS A 91 5.84 -31.81 47.75
CA HIS A 91 6.20 -30.39 47.84
C HIS A 91 4.95 -29.50 48.00
N PHE A 92 3.76 -30.00 47.65
CA PHE A 92 2.51 -29.33 47.96
C PHE A 92 2.04 -29.74 49.36
N LEU A 93 2.84 -29.39 50.36
CA LEU A 93 2.34 -29.34 51.72
C LEU A 93 1.36 -28.18 51.78
N THR A 94 0.09 -28.54 51.93
CA THR A 94 -1.02 -27.65 52.31
C THR A 94 -0.58 -26.84 53.52
N GLN A 95 -0.27 -25.57 53.31
CA GLN A 95 -0.25 -24.60 54.40
C GLN A 95 -1.70 -24.45 54.86
N HIS A 96 -2.08 -25.24 55.88
CA HIS A 96 -3.30 -24.96 56.62
C HIS A 96 -3.18 -23.54 57.20
N PRO A 97 -4.21 -22.68 57.05
CA PRO A 97 -4.21 -21.40 57.74
C PRO A 97 -4.22 -21.66 59.26
N PRO A 98 -3.62 -20.77 60.07
CA PRO A 98 -3.53 -20.96 61.51
C PRO A 98 -4.93 -21.06 62.12
N SER A 99 -5.19 -22.17 62.81
CA SER A 99 -6.39 -22.38 63.61
C SER A 99 -6.44 -21.33 64.72
N THR A 100 -7.47 -20.48 64.72
CA THR A 100 -7.74 -19.58 65.85
C THR A 100 -8.56 -20.34 66.88
N ASP A 101 -7.89 -20.93 67.87
CA ASP A 101 -8.51 -21.52 69.05
C ASP A 101 -9.08 -20.39 69.94
N ASN A 102 -10.40 -20.27 69.99
CA ASN A 102 -11.11 -19.31 70.85
C ASN A 102 -11.87 -20.01 71.97
N ASN A 103 -11.22 -20.83 72.80
CA ASN A 103 -11.89 -21.46 73.95
C ASN A 103 -11.04 -21.36 75.23
N SER A 104 -10.91 -20.16 75.81
CA SER A 104 -10.47 -20.01 77.20
C SER A 104 -11.68 -20.16 78.13
N LEU A 105 -11.89 -21.38 78.64
CA LEU A 105 -12.77 -21.66 79.76
C LEU A 105 -12.02 -21.27 81.05
N LEU A 106 -12.35 -20.12 81.63
CA LEU A 106 -11.93 -19.72 82.97
C LEU A 106 -12.98 -20.26 83.96
N THR A 107 -12.59 -21.29 84.71
CA THR A 107 -13.35 -21.85 85.83
C THR A 107 -13.10 -21.05 87.11
N ALA A 108 -14.21 -20.81 87.84
CA ALA A 108 -14.36 -20.54 89.28
C ALA A 108 -13.73 -19.27 89.87
#